data_AF-K1U9E2-F1
#
_entry.id   AF-K1U9E2-F1
#
_cell.length_a   1.000
_cell.length_b   1.000
_cell.length_c   1.000
_cell.angle_alpha   90.00
_cell.angle_beta   90.00
_cell.angle_gamma   90.00
#
_symmetry.space_group_name_H-M   'P 1'
#
loop_
_entity.id
_entity.type
_entity.pdbx_description
1 polymer ?
#
loop_
_entity_poly.entity_id
_entity_poly.type
_entity_poly.pdbx_seq_one_letter_code
_entity_poly.pdbx_strand_id
1 'polypeptide(L)' 'MTGGELIISAGTMYGTLSKMEKDGLIDFESEEEKRKIYRITELGKEILHLEIKRIERLYKNSKGEEINE' A
#
# COMPACT_ATOMS: atom_id res chain seq x y z
N MET A 1 -3.57 9.58 9.12
CA MET A 1 -2.90 8.51 9.90
C MET A 1 -3.98 7.58 10.44
N THR A 2 -3.71 6.28 10.54
CA THR A 2 -4.65 5.16 10.76
C THR A 2 -5.43 5.17 12.10
N GLY A 3 -5.56 6.30 12.79
CA GLY A 3 -6.25 6.37 14.08
C GLY A 3 -5.61 5.53 15.20
N GLY A 4 -4.38 5.03 15.01
CA GLY A 4 -3.72 4.10 15.93
C GLY A 4 -3.98 2.61 15.63
N GLU A 5 -4.76 2.29 14.61
CA GLU A 5 -5.02 0.90 14.18
C GLU A 5 -3.77 0.19 13.65
N LEU A 6 -2.76 0.96 13.23
CA LEU A 6 -1.49 0.43 12.74
C LEU A 6 -0.32 1.22 13.30
N ILE A 7 0.56 0.54 14.04
CA ILE A 7 1.84 1.07 14.53
C ILE A 7 2.96 0.37 13.75
N ILE A 8 3.71 1.12 12.95
CA ILE A 8 4.82 0.60 12.15
C ILE A 8 6.14 1.02 12.80
N SER A 9 6.98 0.05 13.14
CA SER A 9 8.35 0.33 13.64
C SER A 9 9.22 0.95 12.53
N ALA A 10 10.24 1.71 12.90
CA ALA A 10 11.17 2.31 11.94
C ALA A 10 11.79 1.28 10.99
N GLY A 11 12.23 0.12 11.51
CA GLY A 11 12.82 -0.94 10.69
C GLY A 11 11.85 -1.51 9.65
N THR A 12 10.59 -1.74 10.04
CA THR A 12 9.53 -2.18 9.13
C THR A 12 9.24 -1.11 8.07
N MET A 13 9.15 0.16 8.47
CA MET A 13 8.85 1.27 7.56
C MET A 13 9.90 1.39 6.45
N TYR A 14 11.18 1.44 6.82
CA TYR A 14 12.25 1.58 5.83
C TYR A 14 12.38 0.33 4.95
N GLY A 15 12.21 -0.86 5.50
CA GLY A 15 12.20 -2.11 4.72
C GLY A 15 11.05 -2.14 3.70
N THR A 16 9.84 -1.73 4.11
CA THR A 16 8.67 -1.66 3.22
C THR A 16 8.87 -0.63 2.11
N LEU A 17 9.37 0.57 2.43
CA LEU A 17 9.64 1.60 1.41
C LEU A 17 10.69 1.11 0.39
N SER A 18 11.79 0.53 0.85
CA SER A 18 12.83 -0.02 -0.03
C SER A 18 12.30 -1.12 -0.95
N LYS A 19 11.41 -1.98 -0.45
CA LYS A 19 10.77 -3.02 -1.26
C LYS A 19 9.79 -2.43 -2.28
N MET A 20 8.93 -1.51 -1.86
CA MET A 20 7.95 -0.86 -2.76
C MET A 20 8.63 -0.10 -3.89
N GLU A 21 9.75 0.57 -3.59
CA GLU A 21 10.58 1.26 -4.58
C GLU A 21 11.22 0.25 -5.55
N LYS A 22 11.82 -0.83 -5.03
CA LYS A 22 12.39 -1.90 -5.87
C LYS A 22 11.35 -2.57 -6.77
N ASP A 23 10.13 -2.75 -6.28
CA ASP A 23 9.02 -3.35 -7.01
C ASP A 23 8.35 -2.35 -7.99
N GLY A 24 8.81 -1.09 -8.03
CA GLY A 24 8.32 -0.05 -8.94
C GLY A 24 6.95 0.51 -8.57
N LEU A 25 6.48 0.29 -7.35
CA LEU A 25 5.17 0.77 -6.87
C LEU A 25 5.22 2.24 -6.42
N ILE A 26 6.39 2.68 -5.96
CA ILE A 26 6.68 4.07 -5.62
C ILE A 26 8.05 4.47 -6.20
N ASP A 27 8.25 5.76 -6.43
CA ASP A 27 9.54 6.33 -6.83
C ASP A 27 9.98 7.39 -5.83
N PHE A 28 11.28 7.54 -5.64
CA PHE A 28 11.86 8.67 -4.93
C PHE A 28 11.55 9.98 -5.68
N GLU A 29 11.02 10.97 -4.96
CA GLU A 29 10.65 12.27 -5.51
C GLU A 29 11.62 13.37 -5.07
N SER A 30 11.88 13.47 -3.77
CA SER A 30 12.79 14.49 -3.21
C SER A 30 13.26 14.11 -1.79
N GLU A 31 14.23 14.86 -1.27
CA GLU A 31 14.62 14.78 0.14
C GLU A 31 14.66 16.18 0.75
N GLU A 32 14.00 16.34 1.90
CA GLU A 32 13.90 17.59 2.65
C GLU A 32 14.22 17.30 4.11
N GLU A 33 15.19 18.02 4.72
CA GLU A 33 15.54 17.86 6.14
C GLU A 33 15.78 16.40 6.60
N LYS A 34 16.47 15.59 5.77
CA LYS A 34 16.72 14.14 5.98
C LYS A 34 15.48 13.25 5.86
N ARG A 35 14.36 13.79 5.38
CA ARG A 35 13.14 13.06 5.08
C ARG A 35 13.05 12.82 3.58
N LYS A 36 13.10 11.54 3.19
CA LYS A 36 12.80 11.13 1.82
C LYS A 36 11.30 11.21 1.54
N ILE A 37 10.96 11.83 0.43
CA ILE A 37 9.61 11.93 -0.11
C ILE A 37 9.51 10.96 -1.29
N TYR A 38 8.45 10.18 -1.30
CA TYR A 38 8.16 9.18 -2.32
C TYR A 38 6.81 9.47 -2.94
N ARG A 39 6.69 9.19 -4.23
CA ARG A 39 5.45 9.32 -4.99
C ARG A 39 5.02 7.96 -5.52
N ILE A 40 3.72 7.68 -5.48
CA ILE A 40 3.14 6.48 -6.08
C ILE A 40 3.25 6.52 -7.61
N THR A 41 3.65 5.40 -8.21
CA THR A 41 3.75 5.26 -9.68
C THR A 41 2.39 4.89 -10.28
N GLU A 42 2.28 4.92 -11.62
CA GLU A 42 1.06 4.42 -12.28
C GLU A 42 0.86 2.92 -12.04
N LEU A 43 1.94 2.13 -12.04
CA LEU A 43 1.89 0.71 -11.65
C LEU A 43 1.41 0.55 -10.21
N GLY A 44 1.93 1.37 -9.29
CA GLY A 44 1.51 1.38 -7.90
C GLY A 44 0.02 1.67 -7.73
N LYS A 45 -0.53 2.62 -8.50
CA LYS A 45 -1.97 2.94 -8.50
C LYS A 45 -2.82 1.79 -9.01
N GLU A 46 -2.40 1.14 -10.11
CA GLU A 46 -3.12 0.00 -10.67
C GLU A 46 -3.18 -1.17 -9.67
N ILE A 47 -2.04 -1.53 -9.08
CA ILE A 47 -1.96 -2.59 -8.08
C ILE A 47 -2.77 -2.24 -6.83
N LEU A 48 -2.71 -0.99 -6.36
CA LEU A 48 -3.53 -0.53 -5.23
C LEU A 48 -5.03 -0.72 -5.51
N HIS A 49 -5.50 -0.39 -6.71
CA HIS A 49 -6.90 -0.56 -7.09
C HIS A 49 -7.31 -2.04 -7.13
N LEU A 50 -6.45 -2.91 -7.67
CA LEU A 50 -6.68 -4.35 -7.66
C LEU A 50 -6.73 -4.90 -6.23
N GLU A 51 -5.87 -4.42 -5.35
CA GLU A 51 -5.80 -4.88 -3.96
C GLU A 51 -7.02 -4.44 -3.15
N ILE A 52 -7.52 -3.22 -3.36
CA ILE A 52 -8.79 -2.75 -2.79
C ILE A 52 -9.93 -3.69 -3.20
N LYS A 53 -10.08 -3.96 -4.50
CA LYS A 53 -11.10 -4.90 -5.01
C LYS A 53 -10.95 -6.30 -4.41
N ARG A 54 -9.71 -6.78 -4.24
CA ARG A 54 -9.41 -8.08 -3.64
C ARG A 54 -9.88 -8.13 -2.19
N ILE A 55 -9.59 -7.11 -1.39
CA ILE A 55 -9.99 -7.01 0.02
C ILE A 55 -11.52 -6.91 0.14
N GLU A 56 -12.17 -6.09 -0.68
CA GLU A 56 -13.63 -5.99 -0.73
C GLU A 56 -14.27 -7.35 -1.05
N ARG A 57 -13.74 -8.05 -2.04
CA ARG A 57 -14.19 -9.40 -2.39
C ARG A 57 -14.04 -10.37 -1.21
N LEU A 58 -12.89 -10.36 -0.53
CA LEU A 58 -12.66 -11.20 0.64
C LEU A 58 -13.61 -10.87 1.79
N TYR A 59 -13.94 -9.60 1.98
CA TYR A 59 -14.89 -9.16 3.00
C TYR A 59 -16.33 -9.60 2.69
N LYS A 60 -16.74 -9.57 1.41
CA LYS A 60 -18.05 -10.12 0.99
C LYS A 60 -18.10 -11.64 1.20
N ASN A 61 -17.04 -12.34 0.80
CA ASN A 61 -16.91 -13.78 1.00
C ASN A 61 -17.00 -14.16 2.49
N SER A 62 -16.36 -13.40 3.38
CA SER A 62 -16.39 -13.70 4.82
C SER A 62 -17.77 -13.49 5.45
N LYS A 63 -18.65 -12.70 4.81
CA LYS A 63 -20.06 -12.54 5.21
C LYS A 63 -21.00 -13.57 4.59
N GLY A 64 -20.52 -14.43 3.68
CA GLY A 64 -21.37 -15.38 2.96
C GLY A 64 -22.28 -14.73 1.91
N GLU A 65 -21.93 -13.53 1.44
CA GLU A 65 -22.64 -12.91 0.31
C GLU A 65 -22.24 -13.64 -0.99
N GLU A 66 -23.20 -14.25 -1.69
CA GLU A 66 -22.92 -14.92 -2.98
C GLU A 66 -22.44 -13.90 -4.01
N ILE A 67 -21.23 -14.12 -4.53
CA ILE A 67 -20.71 -13.37 -5.66
C ILE A 67 -21.20 -14.07 -6.92
N ASN A 68 -22.24 -13.53 -7.53
CA ASN A 68 -22.60 -13.92 -8.90
C ASN A 68 -21.48 -13.41 -9.83
N GLU A 69 -20.67 -14.34 -10.33
CA GLU A 69 -19.73 -14.12 -11.45
C GLU A 69 -20.47 -13.97 -12.79
#